data_AF-A0AAD3D674-F1
#
_entry.id   AF-A0AAD3D674-F1
#
_cell.length_a   1.000
_cell.length_b   1.000
_cell.length_c   1.000
_cell.angle_alpha   90.00
_cell.angle_beta   90.00
_cell.angle_gamma   90.00
#
_symmetry.space_group_name_H-M   'P 1'
#
loop_
_entity.id
_entity.type
_entity.pdbx_description
1 polymer ?
#
loop_
_entity_poly.entity_id
_entity_poly.type
_entity_poly.pdbx_seq_one_letter_code
_entity_poly.pdbx_strand_id
1 'polypeptide(L)'
;MSIVEAAEKQEKLISRIKATIGTLQRDKLWNDDKFFDEVKDLLTKGELSEERISRVVADALFNLKISQPEVEDVKKLVQAFPDSLKCKNDQDRLPIEQLTFYSEQDNAKSVKFGTKYITPLALEGLKHNIGGENMRGGLLRESDGKNTLQRLSKCCSDFRYLEPLKDLRRHKLLLKKDIVDFSLLYYSCIGKNSLKRFQCFIKDYTALIKTTYEGVPLLNAVIQLNDEESSKRSFKRCIKYSLPYYKHLLFLKDNEDRTALEQAITKFGETGTMNILREIFTKESAYPILHQVIVHQPKYYNLFLQWFPYMYHLRDENGRTQTQVMFSMNRTFLQENPSFWINQSTDQLEEKDPKTTLRPFASVAYGMLGNLNLSYQILRKHPSVIDVILEQRENAVDESNDKKRSAEADLEQNNKKKKREETAEATT
;
A
#
# COMPACT_ATOMS: atom_id res chain seq x y z
N MET A 1 -8.45 0.07 53.94
CA MET A 1 -9.55 -0.82 53.53
C MET A 1 -10.02 -1.52 54.78
N SER A 2 -11.27 -1.31 55.19
CA SER A 2 -11.80 -1.95 56.39
C SER A 2 -12.00 -3.45 56.15
N ILE A 3 -12.05 -4.25 57.22
CA ILE A 3 -12.36 -5.70 57.13
C ILE A 3 -13.71 -5.92 56.43
N VAL A 4 -14.66 -5.00 56.65
CA VAL A 4 -15.99 -5.03 56.02
C VAL A 4 -15.90 -4.79 54.51
N GLU A 5 -15.14 -3.79 54.07
CA GLU A 5 -14.92 -3.53 52.63
C GLU A 5 -14.25 -4.72 51.92
N ALA A 6 -13.31 -5.38 52.59
CA ALA A 6 -12.64 -6.56 52.05
C ALA A 6 -13.61 -7.75 51.91
N ALA A 7 -14.45 -8.00 52.92
CA ALA A 7 -15.47 -9.05 52.90
C ALA A 7 -16.52 -8.79 51.81
N GLU A 8 -17.02 -7.56 51.69
CA GLU A 8 -17.98 -7.19 50.64
C GLU A 8 -17.39 -7.36 49.23
N LYS A 9 -16.11 -6.99 49.04
CA LYS A 9 -15.42 -7.19 47.76
C LYS A 9 -15.29 -8.67 47.41
N GLN A 10 -14.98 -9.51 48.40
CA GLN A 10 -14.88 -10.96 48.23
C GLN A 10 -16.24 -11.60 47.92
N GLU A 11 -17.31 -11.19 48.60
CA GLU A 11 -18.67 -11.68 48.33
C GLU A 11 -19.17 -11.30 46.93
N LYS A 12 -18.92 -10.05 46.49
CA LYS A 12 -19.19 -9.61 45.12
C LYS A 12 -18.42 -10.44 44.08
N LEU A 13 -17.16 -10.76 44.36
CA LEU A 13 -16.34 -11.60 43.49
C LEU A 13 -16.91 -13.02 43.38
N ILE A 14 -17.23 -13.66 44.50
CA ILE A 14 -17.85 -15.00 44.54
C ILE A 14 -19.16 -15.00 43.76
N SER A 15 -20.00 -13.98 43.95
CA SER A 15 -21.29 -13.86 43.27
C SER A 15 -21.13 -13.72 41.77
N ARG A 16 -20.19 -12.88 41.31
CA ARG A 16 -19.86 -12.73 39.87
C ARG A 16 -19.36 -14.05 39.27
N ILE A 17 -18.47 -14.76 39.97
CA ILE A 17 -17.97 -16.07 39.54
C ILE A 17 -19.10 -17.09 39.40
N LYS A 18 -19.94 -17.23 40.42
CA LYS A 18 -21.06 -18.17 40.39
C LYS A 18 -22.05 -17.84 39.28
N ALA A 19 -22.30 -16.55 39.02
CA ALA A 19 -23.17 -16.12 37.93
C ALA A 19 -22.55 -16.47 36.56
N THR A 20 -21.34 -16.00 36.27
CA THR A 20 -20.73 -16.19 34.94
C THR A 20 -20.36 -17.64 34.68
N ILE A 21 -19.60 -18.27 35.58
CA ILE A 21 -19.07 -19.62 35.37
C ILE A 21 -20.19 -20.65 35.53
N GLY A 22 -21.13 -20.42 36.45
CA GLY A 22 -22.31 -21.27 36.60
C GLY A 22 -23.18 -21.30 35.34
N THR A 23 -23.34 -20.17 34.64
CA THR A 23 -24.02 -20.14 33.33
C THR A 23 -23.24 -20.92 32.27
N LEU A 24 -21.92 -20.68 32.14
CA LEU A 24 -21.10 -21.38 31.15
C LEU A 24 -21.12 -22.90 31.33
N GLN A 25 -21.10 -23.37 32.58
CA GLN A 25 -21.14 -24.81 32.90
C GLN A 25 -22.54 -25.41 32.68
N ARG A 26 -23.59 -24.75 33.19
CA ARG A 26 -24.97 -25.26 33.12
C ARG A 26 -25.45 -25.43 31.69
N ASP A 27 -25.11 -24.45 30.85
CA ASP A 27 -25.55 -24.41 29.46
C ASP A 27 -24.58 -25.16 28.53
N LYS A 28 -23.52 -25.79 29.08
CA LYS A 28 -22.46 -26.51 28.36
C LYS A 28 -21.83 -25.67 27.24
N LEU A 29 -21.63 -24.38 27.50
CA LEU A 29 -21.12 -23.40 26.55
C LEU A 29 -19.60 -23.41 26.43
N TRP A 30 -18.93 -24.05 27.41
CA TRP A 30 -17.48 -24.18 27.44
C TRP A 30 -17.10 -25.63 27.71
N ASN A 31 -16.25 -26.21 26.85
CA ASN A 31 -15.80 -27.59 26.97
C ASN A 31 -14.34 -27.64 27.45
N ASP A 32 -14.13 -27.38 28.74
CA ASP A 32 -12.83 -27.39 29.40
C ASP A 32 -13.03 -27.79 30.87
N ASP A 33 -13.08 -29.10 31.13
CA ASP A 33 -13.32 -29.63 32.48
C ASP A 33 -12.24 -29.17 33.47
N LYS A 34 -10.99 -29.07 33.00
CA LYS A 34 -9.86 -28.58 33.79
C LYS A 34 -10.12 -27.16 34.30
N PHE A 35 -10.62 -26.27 33.45
CA PHE A 35 -11.00 -24.91 33.86
C PHE A 35 -12.05 -24.91 34.98
N PHE A 36 -13.12 -25.71 34.85
CA PHE A 36 -14.17 -25.76 35.87
C PHE A 36 -13.70 -26.36 37.19
N ASP A 37 -12.85 -27.40 37.14
CA ASP A 37 -12.27 -28.02 38.32
C ASP A 37 -11.36 -27.04 39.08
N GLU A 38 -10.52 -26.28 38.37
CA GLU A 38 -9.67 -25.25 38.97
C GLU A 38 -10.49 -24.13 39.62
N VAL A 39 -11.57 -23.67 38.98
CA VAL A 39 -12.48 -22.68 39.56
C VAL A 39 -13.14 -23.23 40.83
N LYS A 40 -13.59 -24.49 40.80
CA LYS A 40 -14.24 -25.14 41.95
C LYS A 40 -13.26 -25.27 43.11
N ASP A 41 -12.01 -25.65 42.84
CA ASP A 41 -10.95 -25.76 43.83
C ASP A 41 -10.64 -24.41 44.50
N LEU A 42 -10.59 -23.31 43.73
CA LEU A 42 -10.44 -21.96 44.28
C LEU A 42 -11.61 -21.56 45.20
N LEU A 43 -12.84 -21.95 44.85
CA LEU A 43 -14.02 -21.67 45.66
C LEU A 43 -14.07 -22.49 46.96
N THR A 44 -13.63 -23.76 46.93
CA THR A 44 -13.66 -24.65 48.10
C THR A 44 -12.54 -24.36 49.09
N LYS A 45 -11.34 -24.03 48.60
CA LYS A 45 -10.18 -23.73 49.46
C LYS A 45 -10.22 -22.33 50.08
N GLY A 46 -11.12 -21.45 49.62
CA GLY A 46 -11.20 -20.07 50.10
C GLY A 46 -10.03 -19.19 49.64
N GLU A 47 -9.20 -19.65 48.71
CA GLU A 47 -8.02 -18.94 48.18
C GLU A 47 -8.40 -17.99 47.02
N LEU A 48 -9.63 -17.47 47.03
CA LEU A 48 -10.18 -16.71 45.92
C LEU A 48 -9.70 -15.26 45.94
N SER A 49 -8.93 -14.88 44.93
CA SER A 49 -8.56 -13.49 44.65
C SER A 49 -8.83 -13.15 43.19
N GLU A 50 -8.99 -11.85 42.90
CA GLU A 50 -9.16 -11.32 41.53
C GLU A 50 -8.03 -11.77 40.60
N GLU A 51 -6.80 -11.80 41.12
CA GLU A 51 -5.61 -12.21 40.38
C GLU A 51 -5.64 -13.70 40.05
N ARG A 52 -5.99 -14.55 41.04
CA ARG A 52 -6.03 -16.01 40.86
C ARG A 52 -7.11 -16.43 39.88
N ILE A 53 -8.32 -15.86 39.99
CA ILE A 53 -9.38 -16.17 39.03
C ILE A 53 -9.03 -15.65 37.62
N SER A 54 -8.41 -14.47 37.52
CA SER A 54 -7.97 -13.94 36.23
C SER A 54 -6.92 -14.85 35.56
N ARG A 55 -6.03 -15.47 36.35
CA ARG A 55 -5.05 -16.44 35.85
C ARG A 55 -5.73 -17.71 35.33
N VAL A 56 -6.67 -18.29 36.08
CA VAL A 56 -7.43 -19.48 35.64
C VAL A 56 -8.25 -19.17 34.37
N VAL A 57 -8.88 -17.99 34.30
CA VAL A 57 -9.58 -17.54 33.09
C VAL A 57 -8.60 -17.37 31.93
N ALA A 58 -7.42 -16.80 32.15
CA ALA A 58 -6.41 -16.66 31.11
C ALA A 58 -5.94 -18.03 30.57
N ASP A 59 -5.78 -19.02 31.44
CA ASP A 59 -5.45 -20.40 31.05
C ASP A 59 -6.52 -21.01 30.15
N ALA A 60 -7.80 -20.80 30.46
CA ALA A 60 -8.89 -21.15 29.55
C ALA A 60 -8.84 -20.38 28.22
N LEU A 61 -8.47 -19.09 28.24
CA LEU A 61 -8.31 -18.29 27.02
C LEU A 61 -7.12 -18.75 26.16
N PHE A 62 -6.02 -19.22 26.77
CA PHE A 62 -4.90 -19.83 26.05
C PHE A 62 -5.32 -21.12 25.32
N ASN A 63 -6.34 -21.81 25.84
CA ASN A 63 -6.87 -23.07 25.32
C ASN A 63 -8.07 -22.92 24.35
N LEU A 64 -8.41 -21.70 23.91
CA LEU A 64 -9.55 -21.44 22.99
C LEU A 64 -9.52 -22.24 21.68
N LYS A 65 -8.34 -22.65 21.22
CA LYS A 65 -8.18 -23.53 20.04
C LYS A 65 -8.68 -24.96 20.29
N ILE A 66 -8.62 -25.39 21.54
CA ILE A 66 -8.99 -26.72 22.02
C ILE A 66 -10.46 -26.72 22.43
N SER A 67 -10.85 -25.82 23.33
CA SER A 67 -12.21 -25.76 23.90
C SER A 67 -13.27 -25.24 22.92
N GLN A 68 -12.86 -24.40 21.96
CA GLN A 68 -13.69 -23.86 20.88
C GLN A 68 -15.10 -23.33 21.29
N PRO A 69 -15.23 -22.54 22.37
CA PRO A 69 -16.51 -21.98 22.78
C PRO A 69 -17.12 -21.04 21.73
N GLU A 70 -18.37 -20.64 21.92
CA GLU A 70 -18.95 -19.59 21.11
C GLU A 70 -18.33 -18.23 21.45
N VAL A 71 -18.24 -17.36 20.44
CA VAL A 71 -17.57 -16.04 20.57
C VAL A 71 -18.24 -15.19 21.65
N GLU A 72 -19.56 -15.29 21.78
CA GLU A 72 -20.31 -14.52 22.76
C GLU A 72 -20.02 -14.95 24.19
N ASP A 73 -19.71 -16.23 24.41
CA ASP A 73 -19.38 -16.76 25.73
C ASP A 73 -17.97 -16.37 26.15
N VAL A 74 -17.03 -16.33 25.21
CA VAL A 74 -15.70 -15.73 25.43
C VAL A 74 -15.82 -14.26 25.83
N LYS A 75 -16.67 -13.47 25.15
CA LYS A 75 -16.89 -12.06 25.51
C LYS A 75 -17.45 -11.92 26.92
N LYS A 76 -18.49 -12.69 27.28
CA LYS A 76 -19.07 -12.66 28.64
C LYS A 76 -18.01 -12.99 29.70
N LEU A 77 -17.18 -14.00 29.44
CA LEU A 77 -16.12 -14.40 30.35
C LEU A 77 -15.07 -13.28 30.53
N VAL A 78 -14.63 -12.67 29.44
CA VAL A 78 -13.66 -11.57 29.48
C VAL A 78 -14.24 -10.31 30.10
N GLN A 79 -15.52 -9.97 29.85
CA GLN A 79 -16.19 -8.84 30.50
C GLN A 79 -16.31 -9.03 32.02
N ALA A 80 -16.51 -10.27 32.46
CA ALA A 80 -16.53 -10.61 33.88
C ALA A 80 -15.13 -10.51 34.51
N PHE A 81 -14.08 -10.92 33.78
CA PHE A 81 -12.70 -10.97 34.26
C PHE A 81 -11.71 -10.35 33.26
N PRO A 82 -11.73 -9.03 33.06
CA PRO A 82 -10.96 -8.38 32.00
C PRO A 82 -9.45 -8.45 32.23
N ASP A 83 -9.00 -8.51 33.49
CA ASP A 83 -7.59 -8.64 33.84
C ASP A 83 -6.96 -9.97 33.37
N SER A 84 -7.76 -10.98 33.02
CA SER A 84 -7.28 -12.20 32.36
C SER A 84 -6.54 -11.92 31.05
N LEU A 85 -6.86 -10.82 30.35
CA LEU A 85 -6.16 -10.40 29.14
C LEU A 85 -4.73 -9.87 29.39
N LYS A 86 -4.35 -9.59 30.65
CA LYS A 86 -2.99 -9.19 31.06
C LYS A 86 -2.14 -10.37 31.49
N CYS A 87 -2.77 -11.48 31.84
CA CYS A 87 -2.07 -12.67 32.30
C CYS A 87 -1.25 -13.24 31.16
N LYS A 88 0.00 -13.56 31.48
CA LYS A 88 0.92 -14.19 30.55
C LYS A 88 1.03 -15.66 30.87
N ASN A 89 1.18 -16.49 29.85
CA ASN A 89 1.54 -17.90 30.04
C ASN A 89 3.05 -18.06 30.31
N ASP A 90 3.50 -19.31 30.45
CA ASP A 90 4.91 -19.66 30.68
C ASP A 90 5.85 -19.24 29.55
N GLN A 91 5.32 -18.86 28.39
CA GLN A 91 6.06 -18.34 27.23
C GLN A 91 6.04 -16.80 27.15
N ASP A 92 5.62 -16.13 28.22
CA ASP A 92 5.46 -14.67 28.30
C ASP A 92 4.41 -14.09 27.31
N ARG A 93 3.43 -14.88 26.87
CA ARG A 93 2.43 -14.48 25.86
C ARG A 93 1.08 -14.14 26.47
N LEU A 94 0.42 -13.12 25.92
CA LEU A 94 -0.98 -12.79 26.21
C LEU A 94 -1.94 -13.72 25.46
N PRO A 95 -3.20 -13.87 25.90
CA PRO A 95 -4.16 -14.74 25.25
C PRO A 95 -4.32 -14.46 23.75
N ILE A 96 -4.37 -13.18 23.34
CA ILE A 96 -4.50 -12.83 21.93
C ILE A 96 -3.28 -13.23 21.09
N GLU A 97 -2.08 -13.17 21.67
CA GLU A 97 -0.83 -13.51 20.98
C GLU A 97 -0.80 -15.02 20.73
N GLN A 98 -1.20 -15.82 21.72
CA GLN A 98 -1.28 -17.27 21.65
C GLN A 98 -2.21 -17.77 20.53
N LEU A 99 -3.27 -17.01 20.21
CA LEU A 99 -4.16 -17.33 19.09
C LEU A 99 -3.48 -17.24 17.72
N THR A 100 -2.43 -16.42 17.60
CA THR A 100 -1.70 -16.21 16.35
C THR A 100 -0.48 -17.08 16.18
N PHE A 101 0.01 -17.67 17.28
CA PHE A 101 1.08 -18.65 17.21
C PHE A 101 0.59 -19.93 16.55
N TYR A 102 1.35 -20.40 15.58
CA TYR A 102 1.17 -21.68 14.91
C TYR A 102 2.27 -22.59 15.42
N SER A 103 1.93 -23.74 16.00
CA SER A 103 2.91 -24.83 16.08
C SER A 103 2.89 -25.57 14.74
N GLU A 104 4.03 -25.96 14.16
CA GLU A 104 4.02 -26.77 12.92
C GLU A 104 3.24 -28.09 13.08
N GLN A 105 3.01 -28.50 14.33
CA GLN A 105 2.20 -29.65 14.74
C GLN A 105 0.69 -29.36 14.79
N ASP A 106 0.27 -28.09 14.66
CA ASP A 106 -1.14 -27.73 14.65
C ASP A 106 -1.78 -28.18 13.34
N ASN A 107 -2.76 -29.09 13.45
CA ASN A 107 -3.58 -29.48 12.30
C ASN A 107 -4.32 -28.26 11.73
N ALA A 108 -4.54 -28.27 10.41
CA ALA A 108 -5.21 -27.18 9.69
C ALA A 108 -6.57 -26.73 10.28
N LYS A 109 -7.24 -27.62 11.02
CA LYS A 109 -8.50 -27.35 11.73
C LYS A 109 -8.30 -26.45 12.96
N SER A 110 -7.36 -26.73 13.87
CA SER A 110 -7.21 -25.99 15.15
C SER A 110 -6.94 -24.50 14.95
N VAL A 111 -6.23 -24.16 13.87
CA VAL A 111 -5.81 -22.78 13.58
C VAL A 111 -6.93 -21.93 13.01
N LYS A 112 -7.92 -22.53 12.33
CA LYS A 112 -9.10 -21.79 11.88
C LYS A 112 -9.95 -21.30 13.05
N PHE A 113 -9.96 -22.05 14.16
CA PHE A 113 -10.82 -21.74 15.30
C PHE A 113 -10.25 -20.64 16.20
N GLY A 114 -8.94 -20.55 16.35
CA GLY A 114 -8.34 -19.50 17.19
C GLY A 114 -8.58 -18.08 16.65
N THR A 115 -8.62 -17.89 15.33
CA THR A 115 -8.63 -16.54 14.75
C THR A 115 -9.95 -15.79 14.92
N LYS A 116 -11.08 -16.50 15.13
CA LYS A 116 -12.39 -15.88 15.35
C LYS A 116 -12.48 -15.07 16.65
N TYR A 117 -11.59 -15.33 17.62
CA TYR A 117 -11.58 -14.64 18.91
C TYR A 117 -10.69 -13.38 18.93
N ILE A 118 -9.83 -13.18 17.93
CA ILE A 118 -8.87 -12.06 17.93
C ILE A 118 -9.58 -10.70 18.04
N THR A 119 -10.55 -10.44 17.16
CA THR A 119 -11.28 -9.17 17.15
C THR A 119 -12.09 -8.98 18.45
N PRO A 120 -12.88 -9.97 18.93
CA PRO A 120 -13.54 -9.89 20.24
C PRO A 120 -12.59 -9.57 21.40
N LEU A 121 -11.47 -10.29 21.54
CA LEU A 121 -10.52 -10.07 22.64
C LEU A 121 -9.88 -8.68 22.57
N ALA A 122 -9.54 -8.21 21.36
CA ALA A 122 -8.99 -6.87 21.17
C ALA A 122 -10.01 -5.76 21.51
N LEU A 123 -11.28 -5.95 21.17
CA LEU A 123 -12.37 -5.03 21.51
C LEU A 123 -12.59 -4.93 23.02
N GLU A 124 -12.64 -6.07 23.71
CA GLU A 124 -12.78 -6.07 25.17
C GLU A 124 -11.52 -5.49 25.85
N GLY A 125 -10.33 -5.81 25.35
CA GLY A 125 -9.10 -5.17 25.80
C GLY A 125 -9.14 -3.64 25.67
N LEU A 126 -9.66 -3.12 24.55
CA LEU A 126 -9.84 -1.67 24.35
C LEU A 126 -10.82 -1.05 25.35
N LYS A 127 -11.96 -1.68 25.59
CA LYS A 127 -12.97 -1.18 26.54
C LYS A 127 -12.43 -1.08 27.97
N HIS A 128 -11.62 -2.06 28.37
CA HIS A 128 -11.10 -2.15 29.73
C HIS A 128 -9.72 -1.50 29.91
N ASN A 129 -9.18 -0.86 28.86
CA ASN A 129 -7.84 -0.27 28.83
C ASN A 129 -6.72 -1.30 29.17
N ILE A 130 -6.69 -2.41 28.44
CA ILE A 130 -5.82 -3.56 28.69
C ILE A 130 -4.98 -3.91 27.46
N GLY A 131 -3.78 -4.46 27.68
CA GLY A 131 -3.01 -5.13 26.63
C GLY A 131 -1.93 -4.27 25.98
N GLY A 132 -1.23 -3.47 26.78
CA GLY A 132 -0.02 -2.77 26.36
C GLY A 132 -0.30 -1.48 25.58
N GLU A 133 0.53 -1.21 24.56
CA GLU A 133 0.52 0.06 23.84
C GLU A 133 -0.85 0.34 23.19
N ASN A 134 -1.35 1.56 23.37
CA ASN A 134 -2.66 2.01 22.89
C ASN A 134 -3.85 1.17 23.38
N MET A 135 -3.64 0.33 24.41
CA MET A 135 -4.67 -0.46 25.09
C MET A 135 -5.50 -1.37 24.17
N ARG A 136 -4.94 -1.86 23.06
CA ARG A 136 -5.71 -2.65 22.07
C ARG A 136 -5.67 -4.15 22.35
N GLY A 137 -5.82 -4.55 23.62
CA GLY A 137 -5.92 -5.95 24.04
C GLY A 137 -4.73 -6.83 23.71
N GLY A 138 -3.52 -6.26 23.55
CA GLY A 138 -2.30 -7.01 23.22
C GLY A 138 -2.00 -7.06 21.73
N LEU A 139 -2.78 -6.38 20.87
CA LEU A 139 -2.55 -6.42 19.43
C LEU A 139 -1.17 -5.89 19.00
N LEU A 140 -0.71 -4.84 19.69
CA LEU A 140 0.53 -4.13 19.36
C LEU A 140 1.70 -4.54 20.26
N ARG A 141 1.45 -5.36 21.28
CA ARG A 141 2.50 -5.84 22.18
C ARG A 141 3.47 -6.69 21.38
N GLU A 142 4.76 -6.42 21.57
CA GLU A 142 5.82 -7.21 21.00
C GLU A 142 6.13 -8.42 21.89
N SER A 143 6.20 -9.59 21.27
CA SER A 143 6.63 -10.86 21.84
C SER A 143 7.50 -11.53 20.77
N ASP A 144 8.64 -12.12 21.11
CA ASP A 144 9.53 -12.79 20.14
C ASP A 144 9.87 -11.94 18.88
N GLY A 145 10.10 -10.64 19.07
CA GLY A 145 10.46 -9.70 17.99
C GLY A 145 9.31 -9.27 17.07
N LYS A 146 8.06 -9.64 17.39
CA LYS A 146 6.89 -9.33 16.56
C LYS A 146 5.67 -9.02 17.41
N ASN A 147 4.69 -8.30 16.86
CA ASN A 147 3.37 -8.17 17.45
C ASN A 147 2.31 -9.05 16.77
N THR A 148 1.10 -9.05 17.32
CA THR A 148 -0.03 -9.84 16.81
C THR A 148 -0.36 -9.47 15.36
N LEU A 149 -0.37 -8.17 15.01
CA LEU A 149 -0.66 -7.73 13.63
C LEU A 149 0.38 -8.22 12.61
N GLN A 150 1.66 -8.20 12.97
CA GLN A 150 2.74 -8.72 12.14
C GLN A 150 2.61 -10.23 11.91
N ARG A 151 2.21 -10.99 12.94
CA ARG A 151 1.91 -12.44 12.81
C ARG A 151 0.75 -12.72 11.87
N LEU A 152 -0.34 -11.97 12.03
CA LEU A 152 -1.50 -12.06 11.13
C LEU A 152 -1.13 -11.76 9.69
N SER A 153 -0.21 -10.81 9.50
CA SER A 153 0.26 -10.39 8.17
C SER A 153 1.16 -11.43 7.52
N LYS A 154 2.14 -11.97 8.27
CA LYS A 154 3.16 -12.94 7.77
C LYS A 154 2.59 -14.31 7.44
N CYS A 155 1.48 -14.70 8.05
CA CYS A 155 1.07 -16.11 8.07
C CYS A 155 0.89 -16.77 6.69
N CYS A 156 0.85 -18.09 6.64
CA CYS A 156 0.87 -18.89 5.42
C CYS A 156 -0.52 -19.08 4.76
N SER A 157 -1.62 -18.48 5.27
CA SER A 157 -2.97 -18.76 4.77
C SER A 157 -3.89 -17.53 4.77
N ASP A 158 -4.19 -16.97 3.59
CA ASP A 158 -5.19 -15.90 3.42
C ASP A 158 -6.55 -16.27 4.01
N PHE A 159 -6.99 -17.51 3.81
CA PHE A 159 -8.30 -17.98 4.28
C PHE A 159 -8.53 -17.82 5.78
N ARG A 160 -7.48 -17.94 6.59
CA ARG A 160 -7.61 -17.93 8.07
C ARG A 160 -7.53 -16.55 8.70
N TYR A 161 -6.75 -15.64 8.10
CA TYR A 161 -6.37 -14.38 8.74
C TYR A 161 -6.87 -13.13 8.03
N LEU A 162 -7.40 -13.26 6.81
CA LEU A 162 -7.95 -12.11 6.08
C LEU A 162 -9.19 -11.54 6.77
N GLU A 163 -10.13 -12.38 7.21
CA GLU A 163 -11.35 -11.91 7.88
C GLU A 163 -11.06 -11.22 9.21
N PRO A 164 -10.24 -11.78 10.13
CA PRO A 164 -9.80 -11.04 11.32
C PRO A 164 -9.19 -9.68 10.99
N LEU A 165 -8.32 -9.56 9.98
CA LEU A 165 -7.73 -8.27 9.60
C LEU A 165 -8.77 -7.28 9.07
N LYS A 166 -9.75 -7.74 8.28
CA LYS A 166 -10.87 -6.91 7.82
C LYS A 166 -11.73 -6.44 8.98
N ASP A 167 -12.02 -7.31 9.93
CA ASP A 167 -12.83 -6.98 11.10
C ASP A 167 -12.11 -6.03 12.04
N LEU A 168 -10.82 -6.24 12.31
CA LEU A 168 -9.97 -5.29 13.02
C LEU A 168 -9.99 -3.91 12.35
N ARG A 169 -9.94 -3.85 11.02
CA ARG A 169 -10.03 -2.60 10.26
C ARG A 169 -11.41 -1.95 10.38
N ARG A 170 -12.49 -2.74 10.31
CA ARG A 170 -13.88 -2.28 10.46
C ARG A 170 -14.11 -1.64 11.83
N HIS A 171 -13.53 -2.23 12.87
CA HIS A 171 -13.61 -1.74 14.25
C HIS A 171 -12.56 -0.68 14.60
N LYS A 172 -11.79 -0.17 13.62
CA LYS A 172 -10.72 0.82 13.83
C LYS A 172 -9.62 0.37 14.82
N LEU A 173 -9.43 -0.94 14.98
CA LEU A 173 -8.36 -1.54 15.76
C LEU A 173 -7.07 -1.71 14.94
N LEU A 174 -7.20 -1.92 13.63
CA LEU A 174 -6.12 -1.84 12.65
C LEU A 174 -6.21 -0.51 11.90
N LEU A 175 -5.27 0.39 12.18
CA LEU A 175 -5.18 1.72 11.60
C LEU A 175 -4.25 1.74 10.38
N LYS A 176 -4.37 2.79 9.58
CA LYS A 176 -3.48 3.04 8.43
C LYS A 176 -2.03 3.20 8.87
N LYS A 177 -1.79 3.92 9.98
CA LYS A 177 -0.45 4.11 10.56
C LYS A 177 0.18 2.78 10.96
N ASP A 178 -0.60 1.85 11.51
CA ASP A 178 -0.09 0.55 11.94
C ASP A 178 0.46 -0.27 10.77
N ILE A 179 -0.06 -0.08 9.54
CA ILE A 179 0.47 -0.76 8.33
C ILE A 179 1.93 -0.33 8.08
N VAL A 180 2.23 0.95 8.27
CA VAL A 180 3.55 1.55 8.08
C VAL A 180 4.45 1.26 9.28
N ASP A 181 3.99 1.62 10.48
CA ASP A 181 4.76 1.58 11.73
C ASP A 181 5.24 0.16 12.06
N PHE A 182 4.45 -0.86 11.69
CA PHE A 182 4.77 -2.27 11.95
C PHE A 182 5.13 -3.05 10.69
N SER A 183 5.41 -2.38 9.57
CA SER A 183 5.82 -3.00 8.30
C SER A 183 4.89 -4.13 7.82
N LEU A 184 3.58 -3.99 8.00
CA LEU A 184 2.63 -5.08 7.72
C LEU A 184 2.60 -5.48 6.25
N LEU A 185 2.84 -4.51 5.35
CA LEU A 185 3.00 -4.77 3.92
C LEU A 185 4.16 -5.72 3.63
N TYR A 186 5.32 -5.53 4.27
CA TYR A 186 6.48 -6.41 4.14
C TYR A 186 6.13 -7.84 4.56
N TYR A 187 5.57 -8.02 5.76
CA TYR A 187 5.17 -9.34 6.25
C TYR A 187 4.14 -10.03 5.35
N SER A 188 3.15 -9.28 4.85
CA SER A 188 2.17 -9.80 3.89
C SER A 188 2.72 -10.02 2.48
N CYS A 189 3.91 -9.52 2.15
CA CYS A 189 4.51 -9.76 0.84
C CYS A 189 5.25 -11.10 0.80
N ILE A 190 5.92 -11.46 1.90
CA ILE A 190 6.83 -12.62 1.98
C ILE A 190 6.13 -13.97 2.21
N GLY A 191 4.88 -13.98 2.69
CA GLY A 191 4.17 -15.24 2.99
C GLY A 191 3.69 -15.97 1.73
N LYS A 192 3.85 -17.30 1.61
CA LYS A 192 3.48 -18.04 0.38
C LYS A 192 2.03 -17.77 -0.08
N ASN A 193 1.06 -17.83 0.84
CA ASN A 193 -0.37 -17.55 0.57
C ASN A 193 -0.88 -16.33 1.36
N SER A 194 -0.30 -15.16 1.08
CA SER A 194 -0.61 -13.89 1.74
C SER A 194 -1.06 -12.80 0.77
N LEU A 195 -1.39 -13.18 -0.47
CA LEU A 195 -1.72 -12.23 -1.53
C LEU A 195 -2.95 -11.39 -1.20
N LYS A 196 -4.02 -12.00 -0.67
CA LYS A 196 -5.24 -11.26 -0.34
C LYS A 196 -5.01 -10.30 0.84
N ARG A 197 -4.15 -10.67 1.80
CA ARG A 197 -3.70 -9.76 2.86
C ARG A 197 -2.89 -8.60 2.30
N PHE A 198 -1.93 -8.87 1.42
CA PHE A 198 -1.16 -7.82 0.75
C PHE A 198 -2.09 -6.84 0.02
N GLN A 199 -3.06 -7.36 -0.75
CA GLN A 199 -4.09 -6.58 -1.42
C GLN A 199 -5.02 -5.82 -0.46
N CYS A 200 -5.20 -6.29 0.77
CA CYS A 200 -5.97 -5.58 1.79
C CYS A 200 -5.22 -4.33 2.28
N PHE A 201 -3.91 -4.43 2.46
CA PHE A 201 -3.08 -3.33 2.95
C PHE A 201 -2.75 -2.31 1.85
N ILE A 202 -2.47 -2.77 0.63
CA ILE A 202 -2.01 -1.91 -0.47
C ILE A 202 -3.01 -0.85 -0.93
N LYS A 203 -4.30 -1.05 -0.62
CA LYS A 203 -5.33 -0.04 -0.85
C LYS A 203 -5.02 1.29 -0.17
N ASP A 204 -4.16 1.28 0.84
CA ASP A 204 -3.52 2.48 1.33
C ASP A 204 -2.20 2.74 0.60
N TYR A 205 -2.26 3.45 -0.53
CA TYR A 205 -1.08 3.71 -1.37
C TYR A 205 0.02 4.46 -0.61
N THR A 206 -0.31 5.25 0.41
CA THR A 206 0.70 5.97 1.22
C THR A 206 1.57 4.98 1.99
N ALA A 207 1.01 3.82 2.34
CA ALA A 207 1.75 2.77 3.01
C ALA A 207 2.79 2.12 2.07
N LEU A 208 2.57 2.04 0.77
CA LEU A 208 3.55 1.48 -0.16
C LEU A 208 4.88 2.24 -0.18
N ILE A 209 4.79 3.57 -0.12
CA ILE A 209 5.95 4.46 -0.21
C ILE A 209 6.62 4.56 1.17
N LYS A 210 5.82 4.64 2.23
CA LYS A 210 6.32 4.87 3.59
C LYS A 210 6.71 3.61 4.34
N THR A 211 6.23 2.43 3.93
CA THR A 211 6.61 1.19 4.61
C THR A 211 8.08 0.91 4.38
N THR A 212 8.82 0.93 5.47
CA THR A 212 10.19 0.44 5.54
C THR A 212 10.25 -0.81 6.40
N TYR A 213 11.23 -1.68 6.14
CA TYR A 213 11.61 -2.76 7.05
C TYR A 213 13.08 -2.54 7.41
N GLU A 214 13.37 -2.38 8.71
CA GLU A 214 14.73 -2.03 9.20
C GLU A 214 15.30 -0.78 8.52
N GLY A 215 14.45 0.21 8.24
CA GLY A 215 14.82 1.46 7.56
C GLY A 215 14.98 1.34 6.04
N VAL A 216 14.79 0.16 5.46
CA VAL A 216 14.90 -0.11 4.02
C VAL A 216 13.52 -0.06 3.35
N PRO A 217 13.34 0.63 2.19
CA PRO A 217 12.06 0.64 1.47
C PRO A 217 11.55 -0.77 1.14
N LEU A 218 10.22 -0.95 1.15
CA LEU A 218 9.56 -2.26 0.99
C LEU A 218 10.13 -3.11 -0.17
N LEU A 219 10.29 -2.54 -1.36
CA LEU A 219 10.73 -3.30 -2.53
C LEU A 219 12.19 -3.76 -2.38
N ASN A 220 13.05 -2.91 -1.84
CA ASN A 220 14.45 -3.21 -1.56
C ASN A 220 14.56 -4.28 -0.45
N ALA A 221 13.75 -4.18 0.60
CA ALA A 221 13.70 -5.17 1.68
C ALA A 221 13.27 -6.56 1.19
N VAL A 222 12.28 -6.67 0.29
CA VAL A 222 11.89 -7.98 -0.25
C VAL A 222 12.93 -8.56 -1.21
N ILE A 223 13.70 -7.72 -1.92
CA ILE A 223 14.85 -8.17 -2.71
C ILE A 223 15.89 -8.77 -1.77
N GLN A 224 16.18 -8.16 -0.62
CA GLN A 224 17.25 -8.60 0.28
C GLN A 224 17.01 -9.93 1.01
N LEU A 225 15.82 -10.56 0.92
CA LEU A 225 15.54 -11.88 1.53
C LEU A 225 16.57 -12.97 1.17
N ASN A 226 17.02 -13.73 2.17
CA ASN A 226 18.07 -14.76 1.99
C ASN A 226 17.70 -15.85 0.98
N ASP A 227 16.45 -16.32 1.00
CA ASP A 227 15.95 -17.30 0.03
C ASP A 227 15.65 -16.61 -1.31
N GLU A 228 16.45 -16.90 -2.33
CA GLU A 228 16.35 -16.24 -3.64
C GLU A 228 14.98 -16.45 -4.29
N GLU A 229 14.40 -17.64 -4.19
CA GLU A 229 13.09 -17.92 -4.80
C GLU A 229 11.96 -17.17 -4.09
N SER A 230 11.97 -17.11 -2.75
CA SER A 230 11.04 -16.27 -2.00
C SER A 230 11.25 -14.79 -2.28
N SER A 231 12.50 -14.35 -2.48
CA SER A 231 12.85 -12.99 -2.88
C SER A 231 12.25 -12.64 -4.23
N LYS A 232 12.54 -13.42 -5.28
CA LYS A 232 12.00 -13.25 -6.65
C LYS A 232 10.48 -13.21 -6.66
N ARG A 233 9.84 -14.15 -5.97
CA ARG A 233 8.37 -14.22 -5.85
C ARG A 233 7.79 -13.01 -5.12
N SER A 234 8.43 -12.56 -4.04
CA SER A 234 7.97 -11.39 -3.27
C SER A 234 8.16 -10.10 -4.06
N PHE A 235 9.31 -9.92 -4.71
CA PHE A 235 9.59 -8.83 -5.63
C PHE A 235 8.54 -8.75 -6.76
N LYS A 236 8.30 -9.87 -7.46
CA LYS A 236 7.28 -9.96 -8.50
C LYS A 236 5.90 -9.56 -7.99
N ARG A 237 5.50 -10.13 -6.85
CA ARG A 237 4.20 -9.84 -6.22
C ARG A 237 4.09 -8.36 -5.87
N CYS A 238 5.10 -7.82 -5.19
CA CYS A 238 5.10 -6.43 -4.76
C CYS A 238 4.88 -5.50 -5.94
N ILE A 239 5.65 -5.63 -7.02
CA ILE A 239 5.47 -4.78 -8.21
C ILE A 239 4.10 -5.00 -8.84
N LYS A 240 3.75 -6.25 -9.20
CA LYS A 240 2.53 -6.57 -9.94
C LYS A 240 1.27 -5.96 -9.32
N TYR A 241 1.14 -6.05 -7.99
CA TYR A 241 -0.04 -5.56 -7.30
C TYR A 241 0.05 -4.10 -6.86
N SER A 242 1.26 -3.51 -6.84
CA SER A 242 1.46 -2.08 -6.54
C SER A 242 1.32 -1.17 -7.75
N LEU A 243 1.56 -1.66 -8.96
CA LEU A 243 1.52 -0.85 -10.19
C LEU A 243 0.26 0.03 -10.35
N PRO A 244 -0.97 -0.44 -10.02
CA PRO A 244 -2.16 0.41 -10.12
C PRO A 244 -2.16 1.61 -9.16
N TYR A 245 -1.41 1.53 -8.06
CA TYR A 245 -1.38 2.54 -7.01
C TYR A 245 -0.13 3.41 -7.04
N TYR A 246 1.00 2.83 -7.45
CA TYR A 246 2.29 3.52 -7.49
C TYR A 246 3.20 2.97 -8.58
N LYS A 247 3.36 3.77 -9.64
CA LYS A 247 4.11 3.40 -10.86
C LYS A 247 5.63 3.38 -10.63
N HIS A 248 6.13 4.25 -9.76
CA HIS A 248 7.58 4.48 -9.62
C HIS A 248 8.28 3.53 -8.65
N LEU A 249 7.65 2.44 -8.21
CA LEU A 249 8.16 1.58 -7.14
C LEU A 249 9.56 1.00 -7.46
N LEU A 250 9.81 0.63 -8.72
CA LEU A 250 11.11 0.12 -9.19
C LEU A 250 12.26 1.12 -9.04
N PHE A 251 11.94 2.41 -8.98
CA PHE A 251 12.90 3.50 -9.00
C PHE A 251 12.99 4.22 -7.64
N LEU A 252 12.30 3.71 -6.62
CA LEU A 252 12.51 4.18 -5.26
C LEU A 252 13.93 3.81 -4.82
N LYS A 253 14.64 4.82 -4.31
CA LYS A 253 16.00 4.69 -3.80
C LYS A 253 15.97 4.30 -2.34
N ASP A 254 16.94 3.50 -1.93
CA ASP A 254 17.23 3.22 -0.53
C ASP A 254 18.13 4.31 0.09
N ASN A 255 18.59 4.05 1.31
CA ASN A 255 19.48 4.95 2.05
C ASN A 255 20.90 5.02 1.44
N GLU A 256 21.23 4.13 0.50
CA GLU A 256 22.50 4.11 -0.24
C GLU A 256 22.35 4.70 -1.65
N ASP A 257 21.25 5.41 -1.92
CA ASP A 257 20.92 6.00 -3.23
C ASP A 257 20.75 4.97 -4.37
N ARG A 258 20.56 3.68 -4.04
CA ARG A 258 20.33 2.60 -5.01
C ARG A 258 18.85 2.33 -5.20
N THR A 259 18.43 2.27 -6.44
CA THR A 259 17.05 1.90 -6.80
C THR A 259 16.77 0.42 -6.57
N ALA A 260 15.51 0.07 -6.35
CA ALA A 260 15.08 -1.32 -6.29
C ALA A 260 15.44 -2.11 -7.58
N LEU A 261 15.41 -1.46 -8.75
CA LEU A 261 15.88 -2.06 -10.01
C LEU A 261 17.35 -2.45 -9.95
N GLU A 262 18.23 -1.54 -9.51
CA GLU A 262 19.67 -1.81 -9.39
C GLU A 262 19.96 -2.95 -8.40
N GLN A 263 19.23 -2.99 -7.28
CA GLN A 263 19.37 -4.08 -6.32
C GLN A 263 18.87 -5.41 -6.89
N ALA A 264 17.76 -5.40 -7.62
CA ALA A 264 17.24 -6.60 -8.28
C ALA A 264 18.25 -7.14 -9.31
N ILE A 265 18.83 -6.27 -10.15
CA ILE A 265 19.86 -6.66 -11.13
C ILE A 265 21.09 -7.22 -10.42
N THR A 266 21.54 -6.57 -9.34
CA THR A 266 22.70 -7.03 -8.56
C THR A 266 22.45 -8.41 -7.96
N LYS A 267 21.23 -8.67 -7.47
CA LYS A 267 20.90 -9.91 -6.75
C LYS A 267 20.51 -11.06 -7.66
N PHE A 268 19.64 -10.82 -8.64
CA PHE A 268 19.06 -11.86 -9.50
C PHE A 268 19.76 -11.97 -10.87
N GLY A 269 20.71 -11.08 -11.14
CA GLY A 269 21.25 -10.85 -12.46
C GLY A 269 20.29 -10.05 -13.36
N GLU A 270 20.84 -9.51 -14.44
CA GLU A 270 20.09 -8.76 -15.44
C GLU A 270 18.98 -9.61 -16.06
N THR A 271 19.34 -10.77 -16.63
CA THR A 271 18.39 -11.71 -17.26
C THR A 271 17.32 -12.20 -16.28
N GLY A 272 17.71 -12.51 -15.03
CA GLY A 272 16.78 -12.95 -14.00
C GLY A 272 15.75 -11.87 -13.65
N THR A 273 16.22 -10.63 -13.49
CA THR A 273 15.35 -9.48 -13.23
C THR A 273 14.40 -9.22 -14.39
N MET A 274 14.91 -9.19 -15.63
CA MET A 274 14.08 -8.89 -16.80
C MET A 274 13.07 -9.99 -17.10
N ASN A 275 13.39 -11.26 -16.85
CA ASN A 275 12.42 -12.35 -16.92
C ASN A 275 11.24 -12.12 -15.97
N ILE A 276 11.51 -11.72 -14.72
CA ILE A 276 10.44 -11.42 -13.75
C ILE A 276 9.60 -10.23 -14.21
N LEU A 277 10.24 -9.16 -14.68
CA LEU A 277 9.54 -7.97 -15.17
C LEU A 277 8.69 -8.27 -16.42
N ARG A 278 9.14 -9.16 -17.31
CA ARG A 278 8.39 -9.63 -18.48
C ARG A 278 7.11 -10.38 -18.12
N GLU A 279 7.08 -11.04 -16.97
CA GLU A 279 5.85 -11.68 -16.46
C GLU A 279 4.85 -10.69 -15.84
N ILE A 280 5.28 -9.44 -15.61
CA ILE A 280 4.46 -8.38 -15.01
C ILE A 280 3.98 -7.41 -16.10
N PHE A 281 4.92 -6.92 -16.90
CA PHE A 281 4.69 -6.01 -18.00
C PHE A 281 4.44 -6.85 -19.25
N THR A 282 3.17 -7.17 -19.51
CA THR A 282 2.76 -7.93 -20.70
C THR A 282 2.38 -6.99 -21.83
N LYS A 283 2.18 -7.52 -23.04
CA LYS A 283 1.75 -6.73 -24.21
C LYS A 283 0.40 -6.04 -23.99
N GLU A 284 -0.45 -6.66 -23.18
CA GLU A 284 -1.78 -6.17 -22.82
C GLU A 284 -1.72 -5.12 -21.71
N SER A 285 -0.59 -4.98 -21.03
CA SER A 285 -0.43 -3.95 -20.01
C SER A 285 -0.23 -2.58 -20.66
N ALA A 286 -1.15 -1.65 -20.42
CA ALA A 286 -1.01 -0.26 -20.85
C ALA A 286 -0.01 0.54 -20.00
N TYR A 287 0.98 -0.14 -19.41
CA TYR A 287 1.93 0.46 -18.49
C TYR A 287 3.18 0.95 -19.24
N PRO A 288 3.44 2.27 -19.31
CA PRO A 288 4.51 2.83 -20.11
C PRO A 288 5.88 2.73 -19.39
N ILE A 289 6.38 1.51 -19.14
CA ILE A 289 7.62 1.30 -18.38
C ILE A 289 8.82 2.01 -18.99
N LEU A 290 8.92 2.07 -20.32
CA LEU A 290 10.02 2.70 -21.03
C LEU A 290 10.10 4.20 -20.72
N HIS A 291 8.96 4.90 -20.62
CA HIS A 291 8.92 6.31 -20.19
C HIS A 291 9.43 6.45 -18.76
N GLN A 292 9.08 5.52 -17.89
CA GLN A 292 9.53 5.55 -16.50
C GLN A 292 11.05 5.34 -16.39
N VAL A 293 11.60 4.43 -17.19
CA VAL A 293 13.05 4.19 -17.26
C VAL A 293 13.78 5.43 -17.78
N ILE A 294 13.28 6.09 -18.83
CA ILE A 294 13.87 7.34 -19.35
C ILE A 294 13.95 8.41 -18.25
N VAL A 295 12.88 8.57 -17.47
CA VAL A 295 12.79 9.61 -16.43
C VAL A 295 13.68 9.29 -15.23
N HIS A 296 13.68 8.04 -14.77
CA HIS A 296 14.27 7.72 -13.46
C HIS A 296 15.63 7.01 -13.54
N GLN A 297 15.87 6.22 -14.58
CA GLN A 297 17.03 5.33 -14.68
C GLN A 297 17.48 5.13 -16.15
N PRO A 298 17.83 6.22 -16.86
CA PRO A 298 18.02 6.20 -18.31
C PRO A 298 19.17 5.32 -18.80
N LYS A 299 20.18 5.06 -17.96
CA LYS A 299 21.27 4.13 -18.26
C LYS A 299 20.79 2.71 -18.58
N TYR A 300 19.58 2.33 -18.11
CA TYR A 300 18.96 1.04 -18.42
C TYR A 300 17.98 1.10 -19.60
N TYR A 301 17.86 2.22 -20.32
CA TYR A 301 16.88 2.35 -21.40
C TYR A 301 17.06 1.30 -22.50
N ASN A 302 18.28 1.14 -23.02
CA ASN A 302 18.56 0.17 -24.09
C ASN A 302 18.26 -1.27 -23.65
N LEU A 303 18.57 -1.59 -22.39
CA LEU A 303 18.25 -2.88 -21.79
C LEU A 303 16.73 -3.10 -21.78
N PHE A 304 15.95 -2.15 -21.29
CA PHE A 304 14.49 -2.30 -21.31
C PHE A 304 13.93 -2.32 -22.74
N LEU A 305 14.48 -1.56 -23.67
CA LEU A 305 14.03 -1.56 -25.06
C LEU A 305 14.22 -2.93 -25.71
N GLN A 306 15.32 -3.62 -25.42
CA GLN A 306 15.57 -4.99 -25.89
C GLN A 306 14.54 -5.99 -25.36
N TRP A 307 14.14 -5.86 -24.08
CA TRP A 307 13.23 -6.80 -23.43
C TRP A 307 11.73 -6.47 -23.62
N PHE A 308 11.41 -5.19 -23.84
CA PHE A 308 10.04 -4.68 -23.97
C PHE A 308 9.84 -3.86 -25.27
N PRO A 309 10.27 -4.34 -26.45
CA PRO A 309 10.22 -3.55 -27.68
C PRO A 309 8.78 -3.18 -28.08
N TYR A 310 7.81 -4.03 -27.74
CA TYR A 310 6.39 -3.79 -28.00
C TYR A 310 5.80 -2.62 -27.19
N MET A 311 6.50 -2.14 -26.15
CA MET A 311 6.08 -0.98 -25.37
C MET A 311 6.56 0.34 -25.97
N TYR A 312 7.34 0.30 -27.06
CA TYR A 312 7.93 1.49 -27.70
C TYR A 312 6.86 2.54 -28.06
N HIS A 313 5.73 2.07 -28.58
CA HIS A 313 4.64 2.92 -29.07
C HIS A 313 3.63 3.34 -28.00
N LEU A 314 3.78 2.87 -26.75
CA LEU A 314 2.90 3.33 -25.69
C LEU A 314 3.12 4.84 -25.45
N ARG A 315 2.07 5.53 -25.01
CA ARG A 315 2.15 6.92 -24.58
C ARG A 315 2.11 6.97 -23.06
N ASP A 316 2.75 7.97 -22.46
CA ASP A 316 2.63 8.16 -21.02
C ASP A 316 1.26 8.72 -20.63
N GLU A 317 1.06 8.97 -19.33
CA GLU A 317 -0.18 9.52 -18.79
C GLU A 317 -0.53 10.94 -19.28
N ASN A 318 0.43 11.64 -19.88
CA ASN A 318 0.22 12.94 -20.53
C ASN A 318 0.09 12.80 -22.05
N GLY A 319 -0.01 11.58 -22.58
CA GLY A 319 -0.08 11.34 -24.02
C GLY A 319 1.28 11.48 -24.75
N ARG A 320 2.40 11.56 -24.03
CA ARG A 320 3.72 11.78 -24.66
C ARG A 320 4.31 10.51 -25.24
N THR A 321 4.96 10.63 -26.39
CA THR A 321 5.80 9.58 -26.96
C THR A 321 7.10 9.44 -26.16
N GLN A 322 7.82 8.33 -26.35
CA GLN A 322 9.13 8.15 -25.73
C GLN A 322 10.12 9.23 -26.15
N THR A 323 10.12 9.56 -27.44
CA THR A 323 10.93 10.64 -28.03
C THR A 323 10.70 11.96 -27.31
N GLN A 324 9.45 12.35 -27.09
CA GLN A 324 9.12 13.59 -26.37
C GLN A 324 9.62 13.56 -24.91
N VAL A 325 9.50 12.42 -24.22
CA VAL A 325 10.04 12.28 -22.86
C VAL A 325 11.56 12.37 -22.84
N MET A 326 12.27 11.77 -23.80
CA MET A 326 13.73 11.88 -23.89
C MET A 326 14.18 13.32 -24.11
N PHE A 327 13.52 14.03 -25.03
CA PHE A 327 13.85 15.43 -25.33
C PHE A 327 13.59 16.38 -24.15
N SER A 328 12.61 16.08 -23.29
CA SER A 328 12.28 16.91 -22.13
C SER A 328 13.18 16.66 -20.91
N MET A 329 13.78 15.48 -20.77
CA MET A 329 14.37 15.05 -19.48
C MET A 329 15.88 14.84 -19.50
N ASN A 330 16.51 14.48 -20.62
CA ASN A 330 17.80 13.81 -20.54
C ASN A 330 18.89 14.33 -21.49
N ARG A 331 19.55 15.40 -21.06
CA ARG A 331 20.72 15.96 -21.76
C ARG A 331 21.84 14.94 -21.94
N THR A 332 22.17 14.19 -20.89
CA THR A 332 23.28 13.24 -20.91
C THR A 332 23.01 12.12 -21.91
N PHE A 333 21.80 11.55 -21.91
CA PHE A 333 21.42 10.51 -22.86
C PHE A 333 21.48 11.00 -24.30
N LEU A 334 20.96 12.19 -24.61
CA LEU A 334 21.01 12.74 -25.98
C LEU A 334 22.43 13.05 -26.45
N GLN A 335 23.33 13.41 -25.53
CA GLN A 335 24.75 13.62 -25.82
C GLN A 335 25.48 12.30 -26.05
N GLU A 336 25.18 11.28 -25.25
CA GLU A 336 25.78 9.94 -25.35
C GLU A 336 25.22 9.13 -26.53
N ASN A 337 24.02 9.46 -27.01
CA ASN A 337 23.32 8.73 -28.07
C ASN A 337 22.95 9.67 -29.23
N PRO A 338 23.93 10.26 -29.95
CA PRO A 338 23.65 11.20 -31.02
C PRO A 338 22.86 10.58 -32.17
N SER A 339 23.02 9.28 -32.41
CA SER A 339 22.25 8.52 -33.39
C SER A 339 20.74 8.55 -33.12
N PHE A 340 20.31 8.72 -31.86
CA PHE A 340 18.90 8.79 -31.51
C PHE A 340 18.22 9.97 -32.19
N TRP A 341 18.74 11.19 -32.01
CA TRP A 341 18.09 12.38 -32.53
C TRP A 341 18.38 12.61 -34.02
N ILE A 342 19.50 12.10 -34.54
CA ILE A 342 19.82 12.14 -35.99
C ILE A 342 18.79 11.37 -36.82
N ASN A 343 18.21 10.31 -36.25
CA ASN A 343 17.33 9.39 -36.96
C ASN A 343 15.83 9.67 -36.75
N GLN A 344 15.46 10.79 -36.14
CA GLN A 344 14.04 11.14 -35.96
C GLN A 344 13.44 11.62 -37.28
N SER A 345 12.19 11.26 -37.57
CA SER A 345 11.48 11.80 -38.73
C SER A 345 11.07 13.26 -38.50
N THR A 346 10.83 13.98 -39.60
CA THR A 346 10.25 15.32 -39.54
C THR A 346 8.94 15.32 -38.75
N ASP A 347 8.02 14.38 -39.03
CA ASP A 347 6.74 14.26 -38.31
C ASP A 347 6.91 14.13 -36.79
N GLN A 348 7.90 13.34 -36.34
CA GLN A 348 8.21 13.19 -34.92
C GLN A 348 8.74 14.47 -34.29
N LEU A 349 9.50 15.27 -35.05
CA LEU A 349 10.05 16.56 -34.64
C LEU A 349 9.02 17.69 -34.71
N GLU A 350 7.93 17.50 -35.45
CA GLU A 350 6.80 18.43 -35.52
C GLU A 350 5.74 18.15 -34.45
N GLU A 351 5.61 16.89 -34.02
CA GLU A 351 4.67 16.48 -32.98
C GLU A 351 4.92 17.23 -31.66
N LYS A 352 4.02 18.13 -31.32
CA LYS A 352 4.06 18.89 -30.06
C LYS A 352 3.85 17.95 -28.87
N ASP A 353 4.67 18.12 -27.83
CA ASP A 353 4.48 17.47 -26.54
C ASP A 353 3.12 17.93 -25.97
N PRO A 354 2.15 17.03 -25.73
CA PRO A 354 0.83 17.43 -25.25
C PRO A 354 0.84 18.11 -23.87
N LYS A 355 1.88 17.90 -23.06
CA LYS A 355 2.02 18.51 -21.73
C LYS A 355 2.56 19.93 -21.80
N THR A 356 3.57 20.18 -22.64
CA THR A 356 4.29 21.46 -22.69
C THR A 356 3.89 22.32 -23.89
N THR A 357 3.20 21.73 -24.88
CA THR A 357 2.90 22.28 -26.21
C THR A 357 4.13 22.60 -27.07
N LEU A 358 5.32 22.27 -26.57
CA LEU A 358 6.60 22.50 -27.25
C LEU A 358 6.91 21.38 -28.22
N ARG A 359 7.54 21.73 -29.34
CA ARG A 359 8.15 20.76 -30.25
C ARG A 359 9.46 20.22 -29.66
N PRO A 360 9.89 19.00 -29.99
CA PRO A 360 11.15 18.39 -29.55
C PRO A 360 12.38 19.31 -29.43
N PHE A 361 12.75 20.04 -30.47
CA PHE A 361 13.91 20.94 -30.42
C PHE A 361 13.71 22.09 -29.41
N ALA A 362 12.49 22.63 -29.31
CA ALA A 362 12.15 23.66 -28.34
C ALA A 362 12.14 23.10 -26.91
N SER A 363 11.68 21.87 -26.71
CA SER A 363 11.77 21.17 -25.42
C SER A 363 13.22 20.98 -24.97
N VAL A 364 14.12 20.65 -25.90
CA VAL A 364 15.57 20.58 -25.62
C VAL A 364 16.16 21.93 -25.23
N ALA A 365 15.69 23.02 -25.86
CA ALA A 365 16.15 24.36 -25.55
C ALA A 365 15.62 24.88 -24.20
N TYR A 366 14.35 24.58 -23.88
CA TYR A 366 13.62 25.16 -22.75
C TYR A 366 13.66 24.32 -21.46
N GLY A 367 13.99 23.03 -21.55
CA GLY A 367 14.00 22.12 -20.39
C GLY A 367 14.91 22.60 -19.25
N MET A 368 14.77 21.98 -18.07
CA MET A 368 15.51 22.31 -16.84
C MET A 368 17.05 22.34 -17.03
N LEU A 369 17.55 21.69 -18.08
CA LEU A 369 18.96 21.63 -18.47
C LEU A 369 19.19 22.06 -19.93
N GLY A 370 18.46 23.10 -20.38
CA GLY A 370 18.39 23.55 -21.78
C GLY A 370 19.71 23.52 -22.56
N ASN A 371 19.67 23.00 -23.80
CA ASN A 371 20.84 22.88 -24.68
C ASN A 371 20.55 23.47 -26.07
N LEU A 372 20.81 24.76 -26.21
CA LEU A 372 20.62 25.49 -27.48
C LEU A 372 21.44 24.92 -28.64
N ASN A 373 22.65 24.42 -28.38
CA ASN A 373 23.48 23.82 -29.42
C ASN A 373 22.84 22.55 -30.00
N LEU A 374 22.32 21.68 -29.14
CA LEU A 374 21.61 20.48 -29.59
C LEU A 374 20.31 20.84 -30.32
N SER A 375 19.54 21.80 -29.80
CA SER A 375 18.36 22.32 -30.51
C SER A 375 18.72 22.82 -31.91
N TYR A 376 19.80 23.59 -32.04
CA TYR A 376 20.29 24.08 -33.32
C TYR A 376 20.73 22.95 -34.25
N GLN A 377 21.43 21.94 -33.73
CA GLN A 377 21.84 20.77 -34.53
C GLN A 377 20.64 19.97 -35.05
N ILE A 378 19.60 19.78 -34.24
CA ILE A 378 18.35 19.14 -34.66
C ILE A 378 17.72 19.94 -35.81
N LEU A 379 17.55 21.25 -35.64
CA LEU A 379 16.97 22.13 -36.67
C LEU A 379 17.80 22.14 -37.96
N ARG A 380 19.14 22.14 -37.84
CA ARG A 380 20.04 22.12 -39.01
C ARG A 380 19.91 20.83 -39.83
N LYS A 381 19.63 19.70 -39.18
CA LYS A 381 19.43 18.41 -39.85
C LYS A 381 18.04 18.24 -40.45
N HIS A 382 17.05 18.95 -39.90
CA HIS A 382 15.66 18.90 -40.33
C HIS A 382 15.14 20.30 -40.69
N PRO A 383 15.70 20.96 -41.74
CA PRO A 383 15.33 22.32 -42.10
C PRO A 383 13.85 22.46 -42.45
N SER A 384 13.20 21.42 -42.98
CA SER A 384 11.77 21.42 -43.30
C SER A 384 10.88 21.69 -42.09
N VAL A 385 11.33 21.37 -40.87
CA VAL A 385 10.59 21.68 -39.64
C VAL A 385 10.45 23.20 -39.46
N ILE A 386 11.45 23.97 -39.90
CA ILE A 386 11.42 25.44 -39.88
C ILE A 386 10.38 25.95 -40.86
N ASP A 387 10.35 25.41 -42.09
CA ASP A 387 9.39 25.81 -43.11
C ASP A 387 7.95 25.62 -42.61
N VAL A 388 7.65 24.46 -42.01
CA VAL A 388 6.35 24.18 -41.40
C VAL A 388 6.03 25.12 -40.22
N ILE A 389 7.03 25.56 -39.45
CA ILE A 389 6.82 26.55 -38.38
C ILE A 389 6.48 27.92 -38.95
N LEU A 390 7.19 28.33 -40.00
CA LEU A 390 6.96 29.61 -40.67
C LEU A 390 5.58 29.65 -41.32
N GLU A 391 5.20 28.59 -42.03
CA GLU A 391 3.87 28.44 -42.64
C GLU A 391 2.77 28.46 -41.57
N GLN A 392 2.92 27.72 -40.46
CA GLN A 392 1.96 27.77 -39.35
C GLN A 392 1.85 29.17 -38.74
N ARG A 393 2.94 29.94 -38.71
CA ARG A 393 2.94 31.30 -38.18
C ARG A 393 2.24 32.28 -39.13
N GLU A 394 2.49 32.17 -40.43
CA GLU A 394 1.82 32.98 -41.46
C GLU A 394 0.31 32.73 -41.42
N ASN A 395 -0.10 31.46 -41.44
CA ASN A 395 -1.50 31.08 -41.32
C ASN A 395 -2.16 31.62 -40.03
N ALA A 396 -1.46 31.56 -38.89
CA ALA A 396 -1.98 32.11 -37.63
C ALA A 396 -2.13 33.64 -37.64
N VAL A 397 -1.26 34.36 -38.37
CA VAL A 397 -1.37 35.81 -38.55
C VAL A 397 -2.56 36.14 -39.44
N ASP A 398 -2.76 35.40 -40.52
CA ASP A 398 -3.88 35.59 -41.43
C ASP A 398 -5.22 35.31 -40.74
N GLU A 399 -5.33 34.21 -39.99
CA GLU A 399 -6.52 33.92 -39.17
C GLU A 399 -6.82 35.02 -38.14
N SER A 400 -5.77 35.58 -37.52
CA SER A 400 -5.93 36.68 -36.56
C SER A 400 -6.41 37.95 -37.25
N ASN A 401 -5.92 38.24 -38.46
CA ASN A 401 -6.33 39.41 -39.24
C ASN A 401 -7.77 39.27 -39.72
N ASP A 402 -8.20 38.09 -40.14
CA ASP A 402 -9.57 37.84 -40.57
C ASP A 402 -10.56 37.93 -39.41
N LYS A 403 -10.21 37.40 -38.24
CA LYS A 403 -11.01 37.59 -37.01
C LYS A 403 -11.15 39.07 -36.66
N LYS A 404 -10.08 39.85 -36.80
CA LYS A 404 -10.10 41.30 -36.56
C LYS A 404 -10.98 42.04 -37.56
N ARG A 405 -10.87 41.73 -38.86
CA ARG A 405 -11.72 42.30 -39.92
C ARG A 405 -13.20 41.98 -39.71
N SER A 406 -13.51 40.74 -39.33
CA SER A 406 -14.89 40.33 -39.00
C SER A 406 -15.44 41.13 -37.82
N ALA A 407 -14.65 41.28 -36.75
CA ALA A 407 -15.07 42.06 -35.58
C ALA A 407 -15.27 43.55 -35.90
N GLU A 408 -14.43 44.12 -36.77
CA GLU A 408 -14.58 45.51 -37.25
C GLU A 408 -15.84 45.68 -38.11
N ALA A 409 -16.14 44.72 -39.00
CA ALA A 409 -17.35 44.73 -39.82
C ALA A 409 -18.64 44.61 -38.98
N ASP A 410 -18.66 43.73 -37.98
CA ASP A 410 -19.79 43.59 -37.05
C ASP A 410 -20.02 44.87 -36.24
N LEU A 411 -18.94 45.51 -35.79
CA LEU A 411 -19.00 46.80 -35.10
C LEU A 411 -19.58 47.89 -36.02
N GLU A 412 -19.14 47.95 -37.28
CA GLU A 412 -19.64 48.92 -38.26
C GLU A 412 -21.13 48.69 -38.58
N GLN A 413 -21.55 47.43 -38.71
CA GLN A 413 -22.96 47.08 -38.95
C GLN A 413 -23.84 47.44 -37.75
N ASN A 414 -23.36 47.20 -36.52
CA ASN A 414 -24.06 47.59 -35.30
C ASN A 414 -24.19 49.11 -35.17
N ASN A 415 -23.13 49.87 -35.49
CA ASN A 415 -23.17 51.33 -35.51
C ASN A 415 -24.14 51.87 -36.56
N LYS A 416 -24.18 51.28 -37.75
CA LYS A 416 -25.15 51.62 -38.82
C LYS A 416 -26.59 51.34 -38.38
N LYS A 417 -26.84 50.21 -37.69
CA LYS A 417 -28.16 49.86 -37.15
C LYS A 417 -28.61 50.88 -36.09
N LYS A 418 -27.75 51.17 -35.12
CA LYS A 418 -28.03 52.16 -34.07
C LYS A 418 -28.34 53.55 -34.65
N LYS A 419 -27.58 54.00 -35.65
CA LYS A 419 -27.85 55.28 -36.33
C LYS A 419 -29.21 55.31 -37.05
N ARG A 420 -29.64 54.18 -37.63
CA ARG A 420 -30.98 54.07 -38.27
C ARG A 420 -32.10 54.14 -37.23
N GLU A 421 -31.92 53.50 -36.08
CA GLU A 421 -32.86 53.56 -34.95
C GLU A 421 -32.98 55.00 -34.42
N GLU A 422 -31.84 55.69 -34.19
CA GLU A 422 -31.81 57.10 -33.77
C GLU A 422 -32.47 58.05 -34.79
N THR A 423 -32.30 57.79 -36.09
CA THR A 423 -32.93 58.60 -37.15
C THR A 423 -34.44 58.36 -37.22
N ALA A 424 -34.90 57.12 -37.01
CA ALA A 424 -36.32 56.77 -37.01
C ALA A 424 -37.05 57.42 -35.82
N GLU A 425 -36.44 57.42 -34.63
CA GLU A 425 -36.97 58.12 -33.45
C GLU A 425 -37.06 59.64 -33.66
N ALA A 426 -36.12 60.26 -34.38
CA ALA A 426 -36.14 61.71 -34.64
C ALA A 426 -37.20 62.16 -35.67
N THR A 427 -37.77 61.23 -36.45
CA THR A 427 -38.83 61.49 -37.44
C THR A 427 -40.24 61.13 -36.97
N THR A 428 -40.39 60.65 -35.73
CA THR A 428 -41.69 60.38 -35.10
C THR A 428 -42.00 61.47 -34.09
#